data_AF-K6X571-F1
#
_entry.id   AF-K6X571-F1
#
_cell.length_a   1.000
_cell.length_b   1.000
_cell.length_c   1.000
_cell.angle_alpha   90.00
_cell.angle_beta   90.00
_cell.angle_gamma   90.00
#
_symmetry.space_group_name_H-M   'P 1'
#
loop_
_entity.id
_entity.type
_entity.pdbx_description
1 polymer ?
#
loop_
_entity_poly.entity_id
_entity_poly.type
_entity_poly.pdbx_seq_one_letter_code
_entity_poly.pdbx_strand_id
1 'polypeptide(L)'
;MGVARGASWGRALSVGVVGLTTAFTVSACLDLPSLQRPDIPDGLPPGAGAPVPYININAPGRTAELLRDWARPISESTGIPLIALEAYGNAAEIERQQHPECGIAWTTIAGIGAVESKHGTHHGTGIATNGDTSPPIRGVALDGTRGNMRIHDTDGGKMDGDAVHDRAMGPFQFIPETWQRYGVDANGDGRPDPDNLDDAALSAARYLCVSSGGDMTTPQGWEKAVQVYNNSMAYVIDVRDRANAYSINVRY
;
A
#
# COMPACT_ATOMS: atom_id res chain seq x y z
N MET A 1 67.21 67.66 -44.64
CA MET A 1 66.72 69.03 -44.33
C MET A 1 65.53 69.31 -45.24
N GLY A 2 64.38 69.69 -44.67
CA GLY A 2 63.23 70.18 -45.45
C GLY A 2 61.89 69.55 -45.03
N VAL A 3 60.96 70.40 -44.61
CA VAL A 3 59.69 70.13 -43.91
C VAL A 3 58.50 69.87 -44.85
N ALA A 4 57.58 69.01 -44.36
CA ALA A 4 56.13 68.81 -44.54
C ALA A 4 55.30 69.45 -45.69
N ARG A 5 54.32 68.66 -46.16
CA ARG A 5 52.91 68.94 -46.62
C ARG A 5 52.38 67.61 -47.20
N GLY A 6 51.11 67.20 -47.22
CA GLY A 6 49.78 67.76 -46.94
C GLY A 6 48.73 66.66 -47.29
N ALA A 7 47.48 66.84 -46.88
CA ALA A 7 46.42 65.83 -46.80
C ALA A 7 45.52 65.64 -48.06
N SER A 8 44.81 64.50 -48.18
CA SER A 8 43.39 64.34 -48.57
C SER A 8 43.04 62.82 -48.61
N TRP A 9 42.12 62.29 -47.80
CA TRP A 9 40.64 62.22 -47.92
C TRP A 9 40.14 61.42 -49.15
N GLY A 10 40.00 60.10 -48.97
CA GLY A 10 39.21 59.22 -49.83
C GLY A 10 37.97 58.71 -49.09
N ARG A 11 36.77 59.00 -49.63
CA ARG A 11 35.49 58.42 -49.21
C ARG A 11 35.30 57.08 -49.92
N ALA A 12 35.07 56.00 -49.18
CA ALA A 12 34.63 54.71 -49.73
C ALA A 12 33.18 54.44 -49.30
N LEU A 13 32.32 54.12 -50.27
CA LEU A 13 30.92 53.73 -50.09
C LEU A 13 30.82 52.39 -49.34
N SER A 14 30.02 52.35 -48.28
CA SER A 14 29.67 51.13 -47.55
C SER A 14 28.33 50.59 -48.07
N VAL A 15 28.35 49.43 -48.71
CA VAL A 15 27.16 48.63 -49.05
C VAL A 15 26.71 47.89 -47.78
N GLY A 16 25.49 48.16 -47.32
CA GLY A 16 24.90 47.48 -46.16
C GLY A 16 24.51 46.04 -46.49
N VAL A 17 25.08 45.08 -45.77
CA VAL A 17 24.64 43.68 -45.75
C VAL A 17 23.74 43.50 -44.54
N VAL A 18 22.46 43.15 -44.78
CA VAL A 18 21.51 42.77 -43.72
C VAL A 18 21.79 41.31 -43.35
N GLY A 19 22.38 41.09 -42.18
CA GLY A 19 22.58 39.75 -41.61
C GLY A 19 21.30 39.25 -40.92
N LEU A 20 20.71 38.18 -41.44
CA LEU A 20 19.67 37.40 -40.76
C LEU A 20 20.32 36.50 -39.71
N THR A 21 20.12 36.79 -38.43
CA THR A 21 20.55 35.93 -37.33
C THR A 21 19.49 34.84 -37.08
N THR A 22 19.75 33.63 -37.54
CA THR A 22 18.99 32.44 -37.13
C THR A 22 19.47 31.96 -35.76
N ALA A 23 18.66 32.18 -34.72
CA ALA A 23 18.92 31.64 -33.39
C ALA A 23 18.62 30.14 -33.38
N PHE A 24 19.66 29.30 -33.28
CA PHE A 24 19.52 27.88 -32.98
C PHE A 24 19.34 27.70 -31.47
N THR A 25 18.11 27.43 -31.03
CA THR A 25 17.86 26.97 -29.66
C THR A 25 18.17 25.48 -29.56
N VAL A 26 19.31 25.15 -28.96
CA VAL A 26 19.64 23.77 -28.59
C VAL A 26 18.78 23.42 -27.37
N SER A 27 17.67 22.74 -27.61
CA SER A 27 16.82 22.20 -26.54
C SER A 27 17.51 20.96 -25.98
N ALA A 28 18.31 21.12 -24.93
CA ALA A 28 18.82 20.01 -24.14
C ALA A 28 17.67 19.48 -23.27
N CYS A 29 17.19 18.26 -23.55
CA CYS A 29 16.33 17.52 -22.62
C CYS A 29 17.15 17.16 -21.39
N LEU A 30 17.13 18.01 -20.38
CA LEU A 30 17.51 17.64 -19.02
C LEU A 30 16.35 16.85 -18.44
N ASP A 31 16.56 15.55 -18.18
CA ASP A 31 15.68 14.76 -17.32
C ASP A 31 15.77 15.31 -15.90
N LEU A 32 14.97 16.33 -15.61
CA LEU A 32 14.77 16.83 -14.25
C LEU A 32 14.02 15.72 -13.47
N PRO A 33 14.56 15.22 -12.35
CA PRO A 33 13.79 14.33 -11.48
C PRO A 33 12.52 15.06 -11.06
N SER A 34 11.37 14.39 -11.21
CA SER A 34 10.04 14.89 -10.84
C SER A 34 10.08 15.58 -9.46
N LEU A 35 9.94 16.91 -9.45
CA LEU A 35 9.98 17.77 -8.26
C LEU A 35 8.72 17.69 -7.38
N GLN A 36 7.91 16.63 -7.48
CA GLN A 36 6.58 16.59 -6.87
C GLN A 36 6.16 15.24 -6.31
N ARG A 37 7.10 14.40 -5.87
CA ARG A 37 6.75 13.33 -4.92
C ARG A 37 6.77 13.91 -3.50
N PRO A 38 5.65 13.88 -2.76
CA PRO A 38 5.66 14.29 -1.36
C PRO A 38 6.66 13.45 -0.57
N ASP A 39 7.31 14.08 0.41
CA ASP A 39 8.25 13.40 1.30
C ASP A 39 7.47 12.43 2.19
N ILE A 40 7.68 11.12 2.00
CA ILE A 40 7.00 10.07 2.74
C ILE A 40 7.84 9.75 3.97
N PRO A 41 7.29 9.82 5.19
CA PRO A 41 8.00 9.44 6.40
C PRO A 41 8.52 7.99 6.34
N ASP A 42 9.64 7.70 6.97
CA ASP A 42 10.23 6.36 7.05
C ASP A 42 10.24 5.80 8.49
N GLY A 43 9.51 6.47 9.39
CA GLY A 43 9.43 6.14 10.82
C GLY A 43 8.75 4.80 11.11
N LEU A 44 9.09 4.24 12.27
CA LEU A 44 8.54 3.01 12.85
C LEU A 44 8.04 3.30 14.28
N PRO A 45 6.82 2.88 14.67
CA PRO A 45 5.77 2.39 13.77
C PRO A 45 5.37 3.46 12.73
N PRO A 46 4.77 3.06 11.59
CA PRO A 46 4.27 4.01 10.62
C PRO A 46 3.23 4.97 11.22
N GLY A 47 3.05 6.13 10.59
CA GLY A 47 2.00 7.07 10.98
C GLY A 47 0.61 6.42 11.00
N ALA A 48 -0.19 6.74 12.01
CA ALA A 48 -1.52 6.14 12.18
C ALA A 48 -2.56 6.62 11.16
N GLY A 49 -2.26 7.69 10.42
CA GLY A 49 -3.15 8.29 9.43
C GLY A 49 -4.31 9.07 10.04
N ALA A 50 -5.35 9.32 9.23
CA ALA A 50 -6.58 9.93 9.71
C ALA A 50 -7.20 9.09 10.84
N PRO A 51 -7.59 9.69 11.98
CA PRO A 51 -8.21 8.94 13.08
C PRO A 51 -9.46 8.21 12.64
N VAL A 52 -9.55 6.92 12.94
CA VAL A 52 -10.77 6.13 12.69
C VAL A 52 -11.85 6.56 13.70
N PRO A 53 -13.08 6.90 13.24
CA PRO A 53 -14.19 7.22 14.13
C PRO A 53 -14.58 6.03 15.02
N TYR A 54 -15.02 6.34 16.24
CA TYR A 54 -15.69 5.34 17.07
C TYR A 54 -16.97 4.85 16.40
N ILE A 55 -17.15 3.54 16.27
CA ILE A 55 -18.39 2.92 15.81
C ILE A 55 -18.85 1.83 16.78
N ASN A 56 -20.15 1.50 16.75
CA ASN A 56 -20.64 0.31 17.43
C ASN A 56 -20.25 -0.94 16.63
N ILE A 57 -19.16 -1.59 17.05
CA ILE A 57 -18.63 -2.79 16.38
C ILE A 57 -19.54 -4.04 16.51
N ASN A 58 -20.59 -3.97 17.33
CA ASN A 58 -21.61 -5.02 17.46
C ASN A 58 -22.93 -4.63 16.78
N ALA A 59 -22.94 -3.58 15.95
CA ALA A 59 -24.11 -3.24 15.16
C ALA A 59 -24.42 -4.37 14.16
N PRO A 60 -25.70 -4.57 13.80
CA PRO A 60 -26.07 -5.59 12.83
C PRO A 60 -25.53 -5.27 11.43
N GLY A 61 -25.24 -6.32 10.66
CA GLY A 61 -24.72 -6.22 9.30
C GLY A 61 -23.23 -5.89 9.24
N ARG A 62 -22.76 -5.47 8.06
CA ARG A 62 -21.36 -5.15 7.80
C ARG A 62 -20.98 -3.83 8.47
N THR A 63 -20.39 -3.89 9.65
CA THR A 63 -20.02 -2.73 10.47
C THR A 63 -19.06 -1.76 9.77
N ALA A 64 -18.25 -2.25 8.83
CA ALA A 64 -17.37 -1.44 8.00
C ALA A 64 -18.11 -0.36 7.18
N GLU A 65 -19.39 -0.55 6.86
CA GLU A 65 -20.20 0.46 6.15
C GLU A 65 -20.40 1.75 6.97
N LEU A 66 -20.32 1.66 8.29
CA LEU A 66 -20.42 2.82 9.18
C LEU A 66 -19.23 3.80 9.00
N LEU A 67 -18.15 3.35 8.37
CA LEU A 67 -16.95 4.13 8.12
C LEU A 67 -16.90 4.76 6.72
N ARG A 68 -17.98 4.64 5.92
CA ARG A 68 -18.07 5.13 4.53
C ARG A 68 -17.62 6.58 4.37
N ASP A 69 -18.10 7.47 5.26
CA ASP A 69 -17.84 8.91 5.16
C ASP A 69 -16.40 9.27 5.55
N TRP A 70 -15.79 8.50 6.45
CA TRP A 70 -14.37 8.62 6.79
C TRP A 70 -13.48 8.07 5.66
N ALA A 71 -13.84 6.92 5.09
CA ALA A 71 -13.04 6.22 4.10
C ALA A 71 -13.03 6.95 2.74
N ARG A 72 -14.15 7.52 2.30
CA ARG A 72 -14.28 8.10 0.95
C ARG A 72 -13.18 9.12 0.56
N PRO A 73 -12.92 10.20 1.32
CA PRO A 73 -11.89 11.16 0.93
C PRO A 73 -10.47 10.56 0.94
N ILE A 74 -10.19 9.62 1.84
CA ILE A 74 -8.89 8.93 1.92
C ILE A 74 -8.72 7.96 0.75
N SER A 75 -9.78 7.24 0.37
CA SER A 75 -9.81 6.36 -0.81
C SER A 75 -9.51 7.15 -2.09
N GLU A 76 -10.15 8.31 -2.25
CA GLU A 76 -9.93 9.20 -3.40
C GLU A 76 -8.47 9.70 -3.49
N SER A 77 -7.83 10.00 -2.36
CA SER A 77 -6.45 10.53 -2.33
C SER A 77 -5.38 9.45 -2.46
N THR A 78 -5.58 8.30 -1.81
CA THR A 78 -4.60 7.20 -1.75
C THR A 78 -4.74 6.22 -2.92
N GLY A 79 -5.91 6.17 -3.57
CA GLY A 79 -6.24 5.18 -4.58
C GLY A 79 -6.54 3.78 -4.02
N ILE A 80 -6.63 3.62 -2.69
CA ILE A 80 -7.11 2.38 -2.07
C ILE A 80 -8.60 2.22 -2.42
N PRO A 81 -9.07 1.04 -2.86
CA PRO A 81 -10.50 0.80 -3.09
C PRO A 81 -11.32 1.12 -1.84
N LEU A 82 -12.46 1.80 -2.02
CA LEU A 82 -13.29 2.27 -0.90
C LEU A 82 -13.70 1.13 0.05
N ILE A 83 -14.13 -0.01 -0.49
CA ILE A 83 -14.51 -1.20 0.30
C ILE A 83 -13.33 -1.73 1.11
N ALA A 84 -12.11 -1.70 0.55
CA ALA A 84 -10.90 -2.11 1.25
C ALA A 84 -10.58 -1.18 2.42
N LEU A 85 -10.71 0.13 2.19
CA LEU A 85 -10.40 1.10 3.22
C LEU A 85 -11.41 1.06 4.37
N GLU A 86 -12.70 0.86 4.08
CA GLU A 86 -13.73 0.58 5.09
C GLU A 86 -13.34 -0.64 5.94
N ALA A 87 -12.93 -1.75 5.30
CA ALA A 87 -12.49 -2.96 5.99
C ALA A 87 -11.28 -2.71 6.90
N TYR A 88 -10.28 -1.95 6.42
CA TYR A 88 -9.08 -1.64 7.22
C TYR A 88 -9.39 -0.75 8.42
N GLY A 89 -10.26 0.26 8.24
CA GLY A 89 -10.74 1.08 9.34
C GLY A 89 -11.53 0.26 10.35
N ASN A 90 -12.41 -0.62 9.89
CA ASN A 90 -13.23 -1.47 10.75
C ASN A 90 -12.36 -2.43 11.57
N ALA A 91 -11.40 -3.08 10.93
CA ALA A 91 -10.45 -3.97 11.60
C ALA A 91 -9.64 -3.23 12.68
N ALA A 92 -9.11 -2.04 12.37
CA ALA A 92 -8.39 -1.23 13.35
C ALA A 92 -9.29 -0.79 14.52
N GLU A 93 -10.54 -0.43 14.25
CA GLU A 93 -11.49 -0.01 15.29
C GLU A 93 -11.95 -1.18 16.18
N ILE A 94 -12.16 -2.37 15.62
CA ILE A 94 -12.44 -3.58 16.38
C ILE A 94 -11.27 -3.92 17.31
N GLU A 95 -10.05 -3.94 16.79
CA GLU A 95 -8.85 -4.19 17.60
C GLU A 95 -8.64 -3.10 18.65
N ARG A 96 -8.93 -1.83 18.34
CA ARG A 96 -8.86 -0.74 19.33
C ARG A 96 -9.83 -0.95 20.50
N GLN A 97 -10.98 -1.58 20.28
CA GLN A 97 -11.96 -1.87 21.33
C GLN A 97 -11.67 -3.21 22.07
N GLN A 98 -11.10 -4.20 21.39
CA GLN A 98 -10.90 -5.55 21.94
C GLN A 98 -9.48 -5.79 22.50
N HIS A 99 -8.46 -5.22 21.86
CA HIS A 99 -7.04 -5.31 22.24
C HIS A 99 -6.40 -3.91 22.24
N PRO A 100 -6.85 -2.98 23.09
CA PRO A 100 -6.38 -1.59 23.10
C PRO A 100 -4.87 -1.45 23.32
N GLU A 101 -4.23 -2.43 23.97
CA GLU A 101 -2.79 -2.50 24.15
C GLU A 101 -2.03 -2.64 22.82
N CYS A 102 -2.65 -3.25 21.80
CA CYS A 102 -2.02 -3.52 20.51
C CYS A 102 -1.61 -2.24 19.79
N GLY A 103 -2.51 -1.24 19.75
CA GLY A 103 -2.25 0.03 19.08
C GLY A 103 -2.07 -0.08 17.55
N ILE A 104 -2.56 -1.16 16.91
CA ILE A 104 -2.52 -1.29 15.45
C ILE A 104 -3.34 -0.19 14.78
N ALA A 105 -2.77 0.44 13.74
CA ALA A 105 -3.45 1.45 12.94
C ALA A 105 -3.91 0.88 11.58
N TRP A 106 -4.96 1.49 11.01
CA TRP A 106 -5.49 1.10 9.70
C TRP A 106 -4.43 1.16 8.58
N THR A 107 -3.44 2.06 8.70
CA THR A 107 -2.34 2.21 7.75
C THR A 107 -1.45 0.98 7.69
N THR A 108 -1.24 0.28 8.81
CA THR A 108 -0.48 -0.98 8.83
C THR A 108 -1.22 -2.09 8.10
N ILE A 109 -2.52 -2.21 8.36
CA ILE A 109 -3.41 -3.19 7.70
C ILE A 109 -3.46 -2.91 6.19
N ALA A 110 -3.57 -1.63 5.80
CA ALA A 110 -3.53 -1.20 4.41
C ALA A 110 -2.18 -1.48 3.74
N GLY A 111 -1.07 -1.26 4.45
CA GLY A 111 0.28 -1.59 3.99
C GLY A 111 0.42 -3.07 3.65
N ILE A 112 -0.07 -3.96 4.52
CA ILE A 112 -0.07 -5.41 4.26
C ILE A 112 -0.98 -5.73 3.07
N GLY A 113 -2.23 -5.26 3.06
CA GLY A 113 -3.15 -5.53 1.95
C GLY A 113 -2.62 -5.05 0.58
N ALA A 114 -1.83 -3.97 0.56
CA ALA A 114 -1.15 -3.50 -0.64
C ALA A 114 -0.09 -4.49 -1.15
N VAL A 115 0.79 -4.95 -0.24
CA VAL A 115 1.87 -5.89 -0.57
C VAL A 115 1.31 -7.24 -1.01
N GLU A 116 0.31 -7.75 -0.30
CA GLU A 116 -0.24 -9.09 -0.54
C GLU A 116 -1.06 -9.18 -1.83
N SER A 117 -1.88 -8.18 -2.12
CA SER A 117 -2.87 -8.33 -3.19
C SER A 117 -3.28 -7.03 -3.89
N LYS A 118 -2.51 -5.95 -3.72
CA LYS A 118 -2.92 -4.61 -4.21
C LYS A 118 -4.33 -4.26 -3.71
N HIS A 119 -4.56 -4.47 -2.41
CA HIS A 119 -5.84 -4.25 -1.73
C HIS A 119 -7.00 -5.07 -2.29
N GLY A 120 -6.78 -6.35 -2.59
CA GLY A 120 -7.80 -7.26 -3.13
C GLY A 120 -8.05 -7.13 -4.64
N THR A 121 -7.19 -6.42 -5.38
CA THR A 121 -7.37 -6.18 -6.83
C THR A 121 -6.36 -6.92 -7.70
N HIS A 122 -5.58 -7.82 -7.10
CA HIS A 122 -4.55 -8.58 -7.81
C HIS A 122 -5.15 -9.40 -8.96
N HIS A 123 -4.42 -9.49 -10.08
CA HIS A 123 -4.84 -10.25 -11.28
C HIS A 123 -6.24 -9.92 -11.84
N GLY A 124 -6.72 -8.69 -11.66
CA GLY A 124 -8.02 -8.26 -12.19
C GLY A 124 -9.21 -8.69 -11.31
N THR A 125 -8.92 -9.13 -10.09
CA THR A 125 -9.93 -9.41 -9.05
C THR A 125 -10.73 -8.15 -8.74
N GLY A 126 -12.04 -8.28 -8.76
CA GLY A 126 -12.97 -7.25 -8.31
C GLY A 126 -13.34 -7.45 -6.84
N ILE A 127 -13.73 -6.36 -6.19
CA ILE A 127 -14.23 -6.37 -4.81
C ILE A 127 -15.72 -6.02 -4.88
N ALA A 128 -16.57 -6.95 -4.43
CA ALA A 128 -18.00 -6.74 -4.32
C ALA A 128 -18.33 -5.80 -3.14
N THR A 129 -19.56 -5.30 -3.11
CA THR A 129 -19.98 -4.35 -2.06
C THR A 129 -20.02 -4.95 -0.67
N ASN A 130 -20.13 -6.28 -0.55
CA ASN A 130 -20.06 -7.03 0.71
C ASN A 130 -18.63 -7.43 1.10
N GLY A 131 -17.61 -6.99 0.36
CA GLY A 131 -16.22 -7.32 0.63
C GLY A 131 -15.68 -8.55 -0.10
N ASP A 132 -16.53 -9.34 -0.77
CA ASP A 132 -16.06 -10.55 -1.46
C ASP A 132 -15.14 -10.23 -2.63
N THR A 133 -14.05 -10.97 -2.74
CA THR A 133 -13.10 -10.87 -3.85
C THR A 133 -13.40 -11.93 -4.92
N SER A 134 -13.52 -11.52 -6.18
CA SER A 134 -13.83 -12.43 -7.29
C SER A 134 -13.10 -12.08 -8.60
N PRO A 135 -12.46 -13.05 -9.29
CA PRO A 135 -12.26 -14.43 -8.84
C PRO A 135 -11.41 -14.50 -7.55
N PRO A 136 -11.45 -15.62 -6.79
CA PRO A 136 -10.64 -15.77 -5.60
C PRO A 136 -9.15 -15.55 -5.86
N ILE A 137 -8.45 -14.92 -4.93
CA ILE A 137 -7.01 -14.69 -5.03
C ILE A 137 -6.29 -15.91 -4.45
N ARG A 138 -5.52 -16.61 -5.26
CA ARG A 138 -4.71 -17.76 -4.83
C ARG A 138 -3.25 -17.56 -5.19
N GLY A 139 -2.39 -17.59 -4.18
CA GLY A 139 -0.94 -17.53 -4.32
C GLY A 139 -0.39 -18.77 -5.04
N VAL A 140 0.91 -18.81 -5.31
CA VAL A 140 1.55 -20.01 -5.87
C VAL A 140 1.53 -21.17 -4.85
N ALA A 141 1.63 -22.40 -5.33
CA ALA A 141 1.89 -23.56 -4.46
C ALA A 141 3.17 -23.34 -3.66
N LEU A 142 3.10 -23.55 -2.35
CA LEU A 142 4.22 -23.44 -1.44
C LEU A 142 5.02 -24.76 -1.45
N ASP A 143 5.72 -25.01 -2.55
CA ASP A 143 6.47 -26.24 -2.83
C ASP A 143 7.98 -26.14 -2.51
N GLY A 144 8.44 -24.98 -2.04
CA GLY A 144 9.85 -24.69 -1.79
C GLY A 144 10.62 -24.25 -3.03
N THR A 145 9.95 -24.03 -4.16
CA THR A 145 10.58 -23.54 -5.40
C THR A 145 10.51 -22.02 -5.49
N ARG A 146 11.34 -21.42 -6.35
CA ARG A 146 11.37 -19.96 -6.59
C ARG A 146 11.55 -19.11 -5.32
N GLY A 147 12.13 -19.71 -4.28
CA GLY A 147 12.41 -19.04 -3.00
C GLY A 147 11.23 -18.95 -2.03
N ASN A 148 10.09 -19.61 -2.29
CA ASN A 148 9.00 -19.68 -1.33
C ASN A 148 9.24 -20.78 -0.27
N MET A 149 8.43 -20.78 0.79
CA MET A 149 8.41 -21.86 1.78
C MET A 149 7.84 -23.14 1.18
N ARG A 150 8.27 -24.30 1.70
CA ARG A 150 7.61 -25.58 1.43
C ARG A 150 6.61 -25.89 2.54
N ILE A 151 5.32 -25.87 2.22
CA ILE A 151 4.21 -26.17 3.13
C ILE A 151 3.35 -27.25 2.47
N HIS A 152 3.26 -28.42 3.10
CA HIS A 152 2.41 -29.52 2.62
C HIS A 152 0.94 -29.22 2.93
N ASP A 153 0.03 -29.79 2.13
CA ASP A 153 -1.42 -29.68 2.34
C ASP A 153 -1.81 -29.96 3.80
N THR A 154 -2.64 -29.08 4.37
CA THR A 154 -3.10 -29.16 5.76
C THR A 154 -4.59 -29.47 5.90
N ASP A 155 -5.37 -29.45 4.82
CA ASP A 155 -6.83 -29.56 4.90
C ASP A 155 -7.50 -30.45 3.84
N GLY A 156 -6.72 -31.06 2.94
CA GLY A 156 -7.21 -31.85 1.82
C GLY A 156 -7.60 -31.00 0.62
N GLY A 157 -7.02 -29.80 0.45
CA GLY A 157 -7.36 -28.82 -0.58
C GLY A 157 -8.73 -28.16 -0.40
N LYS A 158 -9.27 -28.12 0.82
CA LYS A 158 -10.63 -27.62 1.09
C LYS A 158 -10.73 -26.09 1.01
N MET A 159 -9.73 -25.37 1.51
CA MET A 159 -9.76 -23.90 1.55
C MET A 159 -9.12 -23.28 0.30
N ASP A 160 -8.02 -23.85 -0.18
CA ASP A 160 -7.19 -23.25 -1.23
C ASP A 160 -7.25 -23.97 -2.60
N GLY A 161 -7.84 -25.16 -2.64
CA GLY A 161 -8.03 -25.97 -3.84
C GLY A 161 -6.83 -26.84 -4.24
N ASP A 162 -5.78 -26.95 -3.42
CA ASP A 162 -4.59 -27.78 -3.72
C ASP A 162 -4.42 -28.89 -2.66
N ALA A 163 -4.52 -30.14 -3.10
CA ALA A 163 -4.41 -31.31 -2.21
C ALA A 163 -2.97 -31.83 -2.04
N VAL A 164 -1.95 -31.05 -2.43
CA VAL A 164 -0.53 -31.44 -2.34
C VAL A 164 0.27 -30.44 -1.51
N HIS A 165 0.17 -29.15 -1.82
CA HIS A 165 0.85 -28.08 -1.08
C HIS A 165 -0.12 -26.92 -0.85
N ASP A 166 -0.08 -26.35 0.35
CA ASP A 166 -0.92 -25.20 0.67
C ASP A 166 -0.57 -23.99 -0.23
N ARG A 167 -1.57 -23.17 -0.49
CA ARG A 167 -1.49 -21.90 -1.22
C ARG A 167 -2.02 -20.78 -0.34
N ALA A 168 -1.42 -19.62 -0.47
CA ALA A 168 -1.94 -18.41 0.14
C ALA A 168 -3.31 -18.03 -0.46
N MET A 169 -4.23 -17.54 0.38
CA MET A 169 -5.63 -17.31 0.05
C MET A 169 -6.05 -15.86 0.28
N GLY A 170 -6.89 -15.36 -0.62
CA GLY A 170 -7.61 -14.12 -0.46
C GLY A 170 -6.73 -12.86 -0.49
N PRO A 171 -7.32 -11.69 -0.19
CA PRO A 171 -6.64 -10.40 -0.25
C PRO A 171 -5.48 -10.24 0.74
N PHE A 172 -5.43 -11.07 1.78
CA PHE A 172 -4.35 -11.05 2.79
C PHE A 172 -3.42 -12.26 2.71
N GLN A 173 -3.59 -13.12 1.70
CA GLN A 173 -2.68 -14.24 1.41
C GLN A 173 -2.46 -15.17 2.62
N PHE A 174 -3.52 -15.43 3.39
CA PHE A 174 -3.47 -16.40 4.49
C PHE A 174 -3.23 -17.81 3.98
N ILE A 175 -2.36 -18.56 4.65
CA ILE A 175 -2.29 -20.02 4.47
C ILE A 175 -3.36 -20.72 5.33
N PRO A 176 -3.86 -21.90 4.94
CA PRO A 176 -4.96 -22.60 5.63
C PRO A 176 -4.76 -22.79 7.14
N GLU A 177 -3.57 -23.21 7.59
CA GLU A 177 -3.29 -23.41 9.02
C GLU A 177 -3.43 -22.11 9.84
N THR A 178 -2.94 -20.98 9.30
CA THR A 178 -3.07 -19.68 9.95
C THR A 178 -4.54 -19.24 9.96
N TRP A 179 -5.25 -19.43 8.84
CA TRP A 179 -6.68 -19.11 8.75
C TRP A 179 -7.51 -19.89 9.77
N GLN A 180 -7.25 -21.18 9.96
CA GLN A 180 -7.94 -22.01 10.95
C GLN A 180 -7.79 -21.49 12.39
N ARG A 181 -6.68 -20.79 12.71
CA ARG A 181 -6.42 -20.24 14.05
C ARG A 181 -6.93 -18.81 14.22
N TYR A 182 -6.80 -18.00 13.18
CA TYR A 182 -6.99 -16.56 13.28
C TYR A 182 -8.20 -16.02 12.53
N GLY A 183 -8.77 -16.81 11.61
CA GLY A 183 -9.95 -16.45 10.81
C GLY A 183 -11.12 -16.01 11.68
N VAL A 184 -11.69 -14.86 11.34
CA VAL A 184 -12.86 -14.27 12.02
C VAL A 184 -13.83 -13.70 11.00
N ASP A 185 -15.12 -13.79 11.33
CA ASP A 185 -16.21 -13.15 10.60
C ASP A 185 -16.31 -11.68 11.04
N ALA A 186 -16.08 -10.78 10.11
CA ALA A 186 -16.13 -9.33 10.29
C ALA A 186 -17.16 -8.65 9.39
N ASN A 187 -17.68 -9.34 8.37
CA ASN A 187 -18.79 -8.84 7.54
C ASN A 187 -20.17 -9.11 8.18
N GLY A 188 -20.24 -9.98 9.19
CA GLY A 188 -21.43 -10.28 9.98
C GLY A 188 -22.40 -11.28 9.34
N ASP A 189 -21.95 -12.10 8.39
CA ASP A 189 -22.77 -13.09 7.69
C ASP A 189 -22.83 -14.47 8.38
N GLY A 190 -22.05 -14.65 9.46
CA GLY A 190 -21.96 -15.86 10.25
C GLY A 190 -20.89 -16.85 9.79
N ARG A 191 -20.07 -16.52 8.79
CA ARG A 191 -19.06 -17.42 8.22
C ARG A 191 -17.75 -16.68 7.93
N PRO A 192 -16.66 -16.98 8.66
CA PRO A 192 -15.34 -16.51 8.28
C PRO A 192 -14.95 -17.02 6.88
N ASP A 193 -14.64 -16.11 5.96
CA ASP A 193 -14.20 -16.40 4.60
C ASP A 193 -12.87 -15.70 4.27
N PRO A 194 -11.78 -16.44 3.93
CA PRO A 194 -10.51 -15.80 3.58
C PRO A 194 -10.60 -14.96 2.30
N ASP A 195 -11.59 -15.20 1.44
CA ASP A 195 -11.83 -14.43 0.22
C ASP A 195 -12.72 -13.19 0.43
N ASN A 196 -13.21 -12.95 1.66
CA ASN A 196 -13.87 -11.72 2.04
C ASN A 196 -12.86 -10.73 2.66
N LEU A 197 -12.89 -9.49 2.19
CA LEU A 197 -11.91 -8.46 2.57
C LEU A 197 -12.05 -7.98 4.01
N ASP A 198 -13.26 -7.94 4.56
CA ASP A 198 -13.50 -7.55 5.96
C ASP A 198 -12.94 -8.61 6.91
N ASP A 199 -13.30 -9.87 6.65
CA ASP A 199 -12.86 -11.02 7.41
C ASP A 199 -11.34 -11.16 7.38
N ALA A 200 -10.76 -11.07 6.18
CA ALA A 200 -9.32 -11.16 5.99
C ALA A 200 -8.57 -10.00 6.66
N ALA A 201 -9.09 -8.77 6.58
CA ALA A 201 -8.47 -7.61 7.23
C ALA A 201 -8.48 -7.73 8.75
N LEU A 202 -9.61 -8.10 9.35
CA LEU A 202 -9.70 -8.28 10.80
C LEU A 202 -8.86 -9.47 11.26
N SER A 203 -8.87 -10.57 10.52
CA SER A 203 -8.03 -11.74 10.83
C SER A 203 -6.54 -11.37 10.82
N ALA A 204 -6.09 -10.54 9.88
CA ALA A 204 -4.72 -10.04 9.82
C ALA A 204 -4.38 -9.13 11.00
N ALA A 205 -5.27 -8.19 11.34
CA ALA A 205 -5.11 -7.30 12.47
C ALA A 205 -5.00 -8.08 13.79
N ARG A 206 -5.92 -9.02 14.02
CA ARG A 206 -5.94 -9.93 15.16
C ARG A 206 -4.66 -10.78 15.23
N TYR A 207 -4.22 -11.33 14.10
CA TYR A 207 -3.01 -12.14 14.04
C TYR A 207 -1.77 -11.36 14.50
N LEU A 208 -1.62 -10.12 14.02
CA LEU A 208 -0.52 -9.22 14.40
C LEU A 208 -0.59 -8.83 15.89
N CYS A 209 -1.76 -8.49 16.39
CA CYS A 209 -1.95 -8.10 17.79
C CYS A 209 -1.64 -9.24 18.76
N VAL A 210 -2.19 -10.43 18.50
CA VAL A 210 -2.09 -11.56 19.44
C VAL A 210 -0.73 -12.24 19.39
N SER A 211 -0.13 -12.39 18.20
CA SER A 211 1.05 -13.25 18.03
C SER A 211 2.38 -12.55 18.34
N SER A 212 2.40 -11.22 18.35
CA SER A 212 3.63 -10.42 18.50
C SER A 212 3.95 -10.01 19.95
N GLY A 213 3.02 -10.20 20.88
CA GLY A 213 3.13 -9.77 22.27
C GLY A 213 2.33 -8.51 22.61
N GLY A 214 1.53 -8.00 21.68
CA GLY A 214 0.42 -7.09 21.97
C GLY A 214 0.77 -5.61 22.13
N ASP A 215 1.97 -5.15 21.80
CA ASP A 215 2.28 -3.71 21.75
C ASP A 215 2.99 -3.36 20.44
N MET A 216 2.23 -2.83 19.47
CA MET A 216 2.73 -2.36 18.18
C MET A 216 2.99 -0.84 18.17
N THR A 217 2.91 -0.17 19.32
CA THR A 217 3.16 1.28 19.44
C THR A 217 4.66 1.61 19.47
N THR A 218 5.51 0.60 19.68
CA THR A 218 6.96 0.73 19.66
C THR A 218 7.56 0.26 18.31
N PRO A 219 8.71 0.80 17.89
CA PRO A 219 9.38 0.34 16.67
C PRO A 219 9.65 -1.17 16.67
N GLN A 220 10.14 -1.70 17.80
CA GLN A 220 10.50 -3.11 17.95
C GLN A 220 9.25 -4.01 17.95
N GLY A 221 8.18 -3.57 18.63
CA GLY A 221 6.92 -4.31 18.68
C GLY A 221 6.24 -4.39 17.32
N TRP A 222 6.20 -3.27 16.59
CA TRP A 222 5.66 -3.22 15.24
C TRP A 222 6.46 -4.09 14.26
N GLU A 223 7.80 -3.97 14.24
CA GLU A 223 8.67 -4.79 13.39
C GLU A 223 8.45 -6.28 13.66
N LYS A 224 8.48 -6.68 14.93
CA LYS A 224 8.24 -8.06 15.35
C LYS A 224 6.87 -8.56 14.88
N ALA A 225 5.83 -7.75 15.00
CA ALA A 225 4.50 -8.12 14.55
C ALA A 225 4.44 -8.36 13.04
N VAL A 226 5.00 -7.45 12.25
CA VAL A 226 5.02 -7.61 10.78
C VAL A 226 5.89 -8.80 10.35
N GLN A 227 6.98 -9.10 11.07
CA GLN A 227 7.79 -10.30 10.83
C GLN A 227 7.07 -11.61 11.14
N VAL A 228 6.09 -11.61 12.05
CA VAL A 228 5.23 -12.79 12.30
C VAL A 228 4.31 -13.05 11.11
N TYR A 229 3.95 -12.01 10.35
CA TYR A 229 3.24 -12.15 9.09
C TYR A 229 4.14 -12.73 7.99
N ASN A 230 5.32 -12.15 7.80
CA ASN A 230 6.35 -12.63 6.89
C ASN A 230 7.74 -12.28 7.43
N ASN A 231 8.56 -13.30 7.71
CA ASN A 231 9.87 -13.14 8.35
C ASN A 231 10.95 -12.61 7.37
N SER A 232 10.77 -11.38 6.89
CA SER A 232 11.63 -10.71 5.93
C SER A 232 11.70 -9.21 6.21
N MET A 233 12.91 -8.69 6.41
CA MET A 233 13.10 -7.23 6.57
C MET A 233 12.71 -6.44 5.32
N ALA A 234 12.85 -7.02 4.13
CA ALA A 234 12.39 -6.38 2.91
C ALA A 234 10.86 -6.22 2.92
N TYR A 235 10.15 -7.21 3.45
CA TYR A 235 8.70 -7.15 3.63
C TYR A 235 8.29 -6.09 4.66
N VAL A 236 8.96 -6.06 5.82
CA VAL A 236 8.75 -5.04 6.86
C VAL A 236 8.88 -3.63 6.28
N ILE A 237 9.92 -3.40 5.46
CA ILE A 237 10.17 -2.09 4.84
C ILE A 237 9.10 -1.74 3.79
N ASP A 238 8.68 -2.68 2.92
CA ASP A 238 7.63 -2.41 1.92
C ASP A 238 6.27 -2.10 2.60
N VAL A 239 5.91 -2.84 3.64
CA VAL A 239 4.73 -2.56 4.46
C VAL A 239 4.84 -1.19 5.12
N ARG A 240 5.99 -0.87 5.72
CA ARG A 240 6.24 0.43 6.39
C ARG A 240 6.07 1.60 5.42
N ASP A 241 6.71 1.52 4.26
CA ASP A 241 6.75 2.62 3.30
C ASP A 241 5.35 2.92 2.75
N ARG A 242 4.58 1.86 2.46
CA ARG A 242 3.18 1.98 2.06
C ARG A 242 2.31 2.55 3.18
N ALA A 243 2.43 2.03 4.39
CA ALA A 243 1.69 2.50 5.55
C ALA A 243 1.97 3.99 5.83
N ASN A 244 3.24 4.42 5.76
CA ASN A 244 3.60 5.82 5.92
C ASN A 244 3.06 6.71 4.80
N ALA A 245 3.06 6.25 3.55
CA ALA A 245 2.43 6.99 2.45
C ALA A 245 0.93 7.19 2.69
N TYR A 246 0.22 6.13 3.07
CA TYR A 246 -1.20 6.19 3.40
C TYR A 246 -1.49 7.07 4.61
N SER A 247 -0.57 7.13 5.58
CA SER A 247 -0.72 7.97 6.78
C SER A 247 -0.81 9.47 6.47
N ILE A 248 -0.26 9.90 5.34
CA ILE A 248 -0.32 11.27 4.84
C ILE A 248 -1.21 11.40 3.60
N ASN A 249 -2.11 10.43 3.38
CA ASN A 249 -3.09 10.41 2.29
C ASN A 249 -2.47 10.40 0.88
N VAL A 250 -1.27 9.84 0.74
CA VAL A 250 -0.51 9.74 -0.51
C VAL A 250 -0.65 8.34 -1.12
N ARG A 251 -0.83 8.30 -2.44
CA ARG A 251 -0.77 7.06 -3.22
C ARG A 251 0.68 6.58 -3.38
N TYR A 252 0.90 5.28 -3.15
CA TYR A 252 2.20 4.60 -3.29
C TYR A 252 2.22 3.66 -4.50
#